data_AF-A0A820WLR1-F1
#
_entry.id   AF-A0A820WLR1-F1
#
_cell.length_a   1.000
_cell.length_b   1.000
_cell.length_c   1.000
_cell.angle_alpha   90.00
_cell.angle_beta   90.00
_cell.angle_gamma   90.00
#
_symmetry.space_group_name_H-M   'P 1'
#
loop_
_entity.id
_entity.type
_entity.pdbx_description
1 polymer ?
#
loop_
_entity_poly.entity_id
_entity_poly.type
_entity_poly.pdbx_seq_one_letter_code
_entity_poly.pdbx_strand_id
1 'polypeptide(L)'
;MSDTVRRLPWGAERHIRSTFTVEPTSSLDPTIKPGEYTLHVLLNQFFIAAEIRIADVCSENKQHLPLNQCLRRGDDVHFDQLLDVFQAISEHSLPSLVRIAFEWFRYHINEDQLKLRGTKSTTTTFGVKDNDWFEERRQLTVHFIFCLILIDVLKQLSFHPGFDISNIEDQAFKWFRCNEKFNDMTSTQPNQINYQTICDLYAEVVGVLAQSRFLSIKRRFMLELNSLRKEPASPSVNANIINLNTGMRFFRVKMTPVEDFEACFQFLLDLANYFLEVRERDIKNSLANLFVEILLPVAAVVKLEVNIPIVRNFVDLLYSHVFDLCSKNKHRLVMFPLMTCLLCISQRQVFFTHWNKFMLLCLGNLRGEAKLARISLESLYRLIWVYMVRFKGENVKTTNQHLTCIVNSLFPKSFKALTPKDIPLNIFVKIIHF
;
A
#
# COMPACT_ATOMS: atom_id res chain seq x y z
N MET A 1 12.10 43.81 11.44
CA MET A 1 12.02 42.97 12.66
C MET A 1 10.62 43.13 13.23
N SER A 2 9.75 42.18 12.90
CA SER A 2 8.42 42.02 13.47
C SER A 2 8.28 40.52 13.68
N ASP A 3 8.56 40.06 14.89
CA ASP A 3 8.37 38.66 15.28
C ASP A 3 6.86 38.40 15.32
N THR A 4 6.35 37.86 14.22
CA THR A 4 4.97 37.39 14.17
C THR A 4 4.92 36.09 14.97
N VAL A 5 4.53 36.19 16.24
CA VAL A 5 4.29 35.04 17.12
C VAL A 5 3.28 34.11 16.44
N ARG A 6 3.74 32.96 15.92
CA ARG A 6 2.87 31.94 15.33
C ARG A 6 2.21 31.17 16.48
N ARG A 7 0.88 31.16 16.54
CA ARG A 7 0.11 30.38 17.51
C ARG A 7 -0.20 28.99 16.95
N LEU A 8 -0.07 27.97 17.80
CA LEU A 8 -0.49 26.59 17.48
C LEU A 8 -2.02 26.50 17.38
N PRO A 9 -2.59 25.50 16.68
CA PRO A 9 -4.03 25.37 16.45
C PRO A 9 -4.92 25.34 17.71
N TRP A 10 -4.37 25.05 18.89
CA TRP A 10 -5.06 25.10 20.19
C TRP A 10 -4.63 26.29 21.09
N GLY A 11 -4.00 27.32 20.51
CA GLY A 11 -3.78 28.61 21.17
C GLY A 11 -2.45 28.79 21.90
N ALA A 12 -1.57 27.78 21.93
CA ALA A 12 -0.25 27.89 22.55
C ALA A 12 0.74 28.71 21.70
N GLU A 13 1.56 29.55 22.33
CA GLU A 13 2.55 30.42 21.67
C GLU A 13 3.85 29.66 21.33
N ARG A 14 4.35 29.84 20.11
CA ARG A 14 5.53 29.15 19.58
C ARG A 14 6.81 29.89 19.98
N HIS A 15 7.55 29.38 20.97
CA HIS A 15 8.94 29.80 21.20
C HIS A 15 9.88 28.97 20.32
N ILE A 16 10.29 29.54 19.18
CA ILE A 16 11.34 28.96 18.32
C ILE A 16 12.68 29.29 18.98
N ARG A 17 13.15 28.47 19.93
CA ARG A 17 14.57 28.41 20.31
C ARG A 17 15.05 26.96 20.28
N SER A 18 16.22 26.79 19.68
CA SER A 18 16.87 25.54 19.27
C SER A 18 17.41 24.70 20.44
N THR A 19 16.63 24.49 21.48
CA THR A 19 17.00 23.66 22.63
C THR A 19 15.86 22.70 22.92
N PHE A 20 16.20 21.41 23.03
CA PHE A 20 15.34 20.30 23.47
C PHE A 20 14.90 20.46 24.95
N THR A 21 14.45 21.64 25.32
CA THR A 21 13.93 21.97 26.62
C THR A 21 12.67 22.79 26.36
N VAL A 22 11.51 22.15 26.53
CA VAL A 22 10.29 22.88 26.80
C VAL A 22 10.56 23.63 28.11
N GLU A 23 10.92 24.92 28.02
CA GLU A 23 10.87 25.76 29.21
C GLU A 23 9.42 25.73 29.69
N PRO A 24 9.17 25.45 30.98
CA PRO A 24 7.82 25.43 31.50
C PRO A 24 7.30 26.85 31.36
N THR A 25 6.39 27.07 30.41
CA THR A 25 5.62 28.30 30.35
C THR A 25 5.03 28.54 31.73
N SER A 26 5.30 29.72 32.25
CA SER A 26 4.81 30.30 33.50
C SER A 26 3.37 29.88 33.80
N SER A 27 3.18 29.43 35.04
CA SER A 27 1.95 28.87 35.63
C SER A 27 1.43 27.57 34.99
N LEU A 28 1.90 26.43 35.51
CA LEU A 28 1.17 25.16 35.42
C LEU A 28 -0.23 25.39 36.00
N ASP A 29 -1.26 25.33 35.15
CA ASP A 29 -2.64 25.31 35.62
C ASP A 29 -2.82 24.04 36.48
N PRO A 30 -3.10 24.17 37.79
CA PRO A 30 -3.20 23.03 38.71
C PRO A 30 -4.39 22.11 38.39
N THR A 31 -5.24 22.47 37.42
CA THR A 31 -6.39 21.65 36.99
C THR A 31 -6.05 20.65 35.88
N ILE A 32 -4.89 20.76 35.22
CA ILE A 32 -4.50 19.86 34.12
C ILE A 32 -4.05 18.50 34.70
N LYS A 33 -4.66 17.42 34.22
CA LYS A 33 -4.29 16.07 34.63
C LYS A 33 -2.87 15.73 34.14
N PRO A 34 -2.04 14.98 34.90
CA PRO A 34 -0.69 14.63 34.49
C PRO A 34 -0.59 13.96 33.10
N GLY A 35 -1.56 13.10 32.76
CA GLY A 35 -1.62 12.46 31.43
C GLY A 35 -1.91 13.44 30.30
N GLU A 36 -2.77 14.44 30.54
CA GLU A 36 -3.07 15.50 29.58
C GLU A 36 -1.87 16.42 29.38
N TYR A 37 -1.20 16.81 30.47
CA TYR A 37 0.05 17.56 30.39
C TYR A 37 1.12 16.80 29.57
N THR A 38 1.29 15.50 29.84
CA THR A 38 2.24 14.66 29.10
C THR A 38 1.90 14.59 27.62
N LEU A 39 0.62 14.44 27.27
CA LEU A 39 0.14 14.45 25.89
C LEU A 39 0.48 15.78 25.19
N HIS A 40 0.26 16.91 25.86
CA HIS A 40 0.59 18.23 25.31
C HIS A 40 2.08 18.39 25.03
N VAL A 41 2.94 17.93 25.94
CA VAL A 41 4.39 17.97 25.76
C VAL A 41 4.82 17.11 24.56
N LEU A 42 4.32 15.88 24.46
CA LEU A 42 4.63 14.96 23.37
C LEU A 42 4.14 15.48 22.01
N LEU A 43 2.92 16.02 21.96
CA LEU A 43 2.39 16.66 20.76
C LEU A 43 3.24 17.84 20.34
N ASN A 44 3.64 18.71 21.28
CA ASN A 44 4.48 19.85 20.97
C ASN A 44 5.86 19.42 20.42
N GLN A 45 6.49 18.42 21.03
CA GLN A 45 7.74 17.84 20.54
C GLN A 45 7.58 17.30 19.11
N PHE A 46 6.50 16.57 18.86
CA PHE A 46 6.20 16.05 17.53
C PHE A 46 6.02 17.15 16.49
N PHE A 47 5.25 18.21 16.78
CA PHE A 47 5.04 19.28 15.82
C PHE A 47 6.30 20.06 15.53
N ILE A 48 7.16 20.30 16.53
CA ILE A 48 8.48 20.88 16.32
C ILE A 48 9.32 19.99 15.40
N ALA A 49 9.37 18.69 15.67
CA ALA A 49 10.12 17.74 14.85
C ALA A 49 9.57 17.64 13.41
N ALA A 50 8.25 17.64 13.25
CA ALA A 50 7.58 17.65 11.95
C ALA A 50 7.91 18.91 11.15
N GLU A 51 7.89 20.08 11.78
CA GLU A 51 8.25 21.36 11.14
C GLU A 51 9.71 21.39 10.68
N ILE A 52 10.64 20.90 11.51
CA ILE A 52 12.05 20.79 11.15
C ILE A 52 12.20 19.88 9.92
N ARG A 53 11.52 18.73 9.93
CA ARG A 53 11.54 17.79 8.80
C ARG A 53 10.92 18.37 7.53
N ILE A 54 9.80 19.08 7.62
CA ILE A 54 9.19 19.78 6.48
C ILE A 54 10.21 20.77 5.88
N ALA A 55 10.87 21.57 6.72
CA ALA A 55 11.86 22.54 6.25
C ALA A 55 13.08 21.86 5.60
N ASP A 56 13.58 20.78 6.20
CA ASP A 56 14.73 20.02 5.69
C ASP A 56 14.44 19.32 4.35
N VAL A 57 13.26 18.74 4.17
CA VAL A 57 12.83 18.11 2.91
C VAL A 57 12.68 19.13 1.77
N CYS A 58 12.31 20.37 2.11
CA CYS A 58 12.21 21.50 1.20
C CYS A 58 13.55 22.23 0.98
N SER A 59 14.62 21.85 1.68
CA SER A 59 15.94 22.47 1.51
C SER A 59 16.57 22.11 0.16
N GLU A 60 17.45 22.98 -0.35
CA GLU A 60 18.16 22.80 -1.62
C GLU A 60 18.90 21.45 -1.70
N ASN A 61 19.40 20.95 -0.57
CA ASN A 61 20.14 19.69 -0.47
C ASN A 61 19.27 18.45 -0.78
N LYS A 62 17.98 18.49 -0.45
CA LYS A 62 17.07 17.33 -0.55
C LYS A 62 15.97 17.51 -1.60
N GLN A 63 15.91 18.67 -2.24
CA GLN A 63 14.85 19.07 -3.15
C GLN A 63 14.70 18.09 -4.36
N HIS A 64 15.80 17.47 -4.80
CA HIS A 64 15.83 16.50 -5.91
C HIS A 64 15.52 15.06 -5.49
N LEU A 65 15.53 14.75 -4.19
CA LEU A 65 15.28 13.40 -3.69
C LEU A 65 13.77 13.15 -3.53
N PRO A 66 13.28 11.94 -3.86
CA PRO A 66 11.90 11.55 -3.56
C PRO A 66 11.61 11.55 -2.06
N LEU A 67 10.37 11.84 -1.67
CA LEU A 67 9.96 11.95 -0.25
C LEU A 67 10.21 10.66 0.54
N ASN A 68 9.98 9.50 -0.07
CA ASN A 68 10.26 8.20 0.55
C ASN A 68 11.76 7.91 0.75
N GLN A 69 12.65 8.77 0.27
CA GLN A 69 14.09 8.72 0.57
C GLN A 69 14.47 9.73 1.65
N CYS A 70 13.78 10.87 1.72
CA CYS A 70 14.03 11.89 2.71
C CYS A 70 13.42 11.59 4.08
N LEU A 71 12.31 10.86 4.12
CA LEU A 71 11.47 10.64 5.30
C LEU A 71 11.38 9.14 5.65
N ARG A 72 12.46 8.38 5.48
CA ARG A 72 12.43 6.95 5.80
C ARG A 72 12.33 6.74 7.31
N ARG A 73 11.51 5.78 7.71
CA ARG A 73 11.57 5.18 9.05
C ARG A 73 13.00 4.70 9.30
N GLY A 74 13.57 5.06 10.45
CA GLY A 74 14.94 4.77 10.89
C GLY A 74 15.91 5.93 10.72
N ASP A 75 15.62 6.93 9.88
CA ASP A 75 16.54 8.06 9.65
C ASP A 75 16.53 9.08 10.81
N ASP A 76 15.44 9.13 11.59
CA ASP A 76 15.31 9.98 12.79
C ASP A 76 14.67 9.17 13.90
N VAL A 77 15.51 8.62 14.76
CA VAL A 77 15.09 7.77 15.87
C VAL A 77 14.16 8.51 16.82
N HIS A 78 14.35 9.82 17.02
CA HIS A 78 13.50 10.58 17.93
C HIS A 78 12.09 10.76 17.37
N PHE A 79 11.97 11.13 16.09
CA PHE A 79 10.66 11.23 15.44
C PHE A 79 9.92 9.88 15.42
N ASP A 80 10.64 8.80 15.14
CA ASP A 80 10.06 7.45 15.13
C ASP A 80 9.58 7.03 16.53
N GLN A 81 10.33 7.34 17.58
CA GLN A 81 9.90 7.13 18.96
C GLN A 81 8.63 7.91 19.30
N LEU A 82 8.47 9.14 18.79
CA LEU A 82 7.23 9.91 19.00
C LEU A 82 6.03 9.24 18.32
N LEU A 83 6.20 8.70 17.11
CA LEU A 83 5.15 7.92 16.45
C LEU A 83 4.79 6.65 17.22
N ASP A 84 5.80 5.93 17.73
CA ASP A 84 5.60 4.72 18.52
C ASP A 84 4.88 5.03 19.85
N VAL A 85 5.21 6.15 20.48
CA VAL A 85 4.48 6.65 21.66
C VAL A 85 3.04 6.97 21.29
N PHE A 86 2.78 7.69 20.19
CA PHE A 86 1.42 7.97 19.72
C PHE A 86 0.61 6.71 19.43
N GLN A 87 1.22 5.67 18.87
CA GLN A 87 0.58 4.37 18.72
C GLN A 87 0.20 3.74 20.06
N ALA A 88 1.05 3.86 21.09
CA ALA A 88 0.77 3.30 22.41
C ALA A 88 -0.37 4.05 23.10
N ILE A 89 -0.31 5.39 23.13
CA ILE A 89 -1.32 6.21 23.81
C ILE A 89 -2.66 6.25 23.06
N SER A 90 -2.68 5.97 21.74
CA SER A 90 -3.94 5.93 20.98
C SER A 90 -4.87 4.82 21.46
N GLU A 91 -4.38 3.79 22.17
CA GLU A 91 -5.23 2.84 22.88
C GLU A 91 -6.28 3.53 23.77
N HIS A 92 -5.92 4.66 24.40
CA HIS A 92 -6.81 5.40 25.29
C HIS A 92 -7.35 6.70 24.70
N SER A 93 -6.65 7.31 23.74
CA SER A 93 -6.97 8.66 23.26
C SER A 93 -6.99 8.81 21.73
N LEU A 94 -7.25 7.73 20.98
CA LEU A 94 -7.31 7.76 19.51
C LEU A 94 -8.20 8.89 18.96
N PRO A 95 -9.45 9.09 19.42
CA PRO A 95 -10.30 10.15 18.87
C PRO A 95 -9.68 11.54 18.99
N SER A 96 -9.06 11.84 20.13
CA SER A 96 -8.39 13.11 20.38
C SER A 96 -7.14 13.27 19.50
N LEU A 97 -6.31 12.23 19.38
CA LEU A 97 -5.11 12.27 18.56
C LEU A 97 -5.44 12.44 17.07
N VAL A 98 -6.43 11.69 16.57
CA VAL A 98 -6.87 11.82 15.18
C VAL A 98 -7.44 13.22 14.92
N ARG A 99 -8.25 13.76 15.84
CA ARG A 99 -8.77 15.13 15.74
C ARG A 99 -7.63 16.15 15.64
N ILE A 100 -6.65 16.07 16.55
CA ILE A 100 -5.50 16.97 16.60
C ILE A 100 -4.65 16.84 15.32
N ALA A 101 -4.43 15.61 14.83
CA ALA A 101 -3.73 15.37 13.58
C ALA A 101 -4.45 16.00 12.38
N PHE A 102 -5.78 15.93 12.32
CA PHE A 102 -6.57 16.61 11.29
C PHE A 102 -6.52 18.13 11.41
N GLU A 103 -6.54 18.68 12.62
CA GLU A 103 -6.41 20.12 12.86
C GLU A 103 -5.04 20.62 12.38
N TRP A 104 -3.96 19.92 12.74
CA TRP A 104 -2.62 20.20 12.24
C TRP A 104 -2.55 20.09 10.72
N PHE A 105 -3.07 19.01 10.15
CA PHE A 105 -3.10 18.79 8.71
C PHE A 105 -3.85 19.92 7.99
N ARG A 106 -5.06 20.27 8.44
CA ARG A 106 -5.86 21.35 7.87
C ARG A 106 -5.19 22.72 8.02
N TYR A 107 -4.54 22.98 9.15
CA TYR A 107 -3.78 24.21 9.35
C TYR A 107 -2.72 24.37 8.26
N HIS A 108 -1.94 23.33 7.98
CA HIS A 108 -0.93 23.37 6.91
C HIS A 108 -1.49 23.42 5.50
N ILE A 109 -2.62 22.78 5.23
CA ILE A 109 -3.22 22.83 3.89
C ILE A 109 -3.96 24.16 3.64
N ASN A 110 -4.54 24.78 4.68
CA ASN A 110 -5.34 26.01 4.56
C ASN A 110 -4.54 27.31 4.79
N GLU A 111 -3.51 27.33 5.64
CA GLU A 111 -2.67 28.53 5.85
C GLU A 111 -2.08 29.04 4.53
N ASP A 112 -1.77 28.15 3.58
CA ASP A 112 -1.10 28.53 2.34
C ASP A 112 -2.08 28.99 1.25
N GLN A 113 -3.37 28.61 1.32
CA GLN A 113 -4.42 29.23 0.49
C GLN A 113 -4.61 30.72 0.81
N LEU A 114 -4.40 31.12 2.07
CA LEU A 114 -4.47 32.51 2.50
C LEU A 114 -3.27 33.34 2.00
N LYS A 115 -2.06 32.76 1.92
CA LYS A 115 -0.86 33.40 1.36
C LYS A 115 -0.95 33.59 -0.16
N LEU A 116 -1.53 32.63 -0.87
CA LEU A 116 -1.78 32.71 -2.32
C LEU A 116 -2.80 33.82 -2.68
N ARG A 117 -3.77 34.09 -1.80
CA ARG A 117 -4.76 35.16 -2.00
C ARG A 117 -4.20 36.57 -1.75
N GLY A 118 -3.16 36.71 -0.92
CA GLY A 118 -2.52 37.99 -0.60
C GLY A 118 -1.52 38.51 -1.63
N THR A 119 -1.05 37.65 -2.55
CA THR A 119 0.10 37.96 -3.44
C THR A 119 -0.32 38.02 -4.92
N LYS A 120 -1.46 38.64 -5.22
CA LYS A 120 -1.80 39.05 -6.60
C LYS A 120 -1.27 40.46 -6.88
N SER A 121 0.05 40.64 -6.86
CA SER A 121 0.71 41.85 -7.37
C SER A 121 1.83 41.46 -8.33
N THR A 122 1.55 41.64 -9.62
CA THR A 122 2.46 41.85 -10.76
C THR A 122 3.97 41.68 -10.51
N THR A 123 4.52 40.47 -10.73
CA THR A 123 5.93 40.32 -11.16
C THR A 123 6.20 38.96 -11.83
N THR A 124 6.72 39.04 -13.06
CA THR A 124 7.60 38.10 -13.79
C THR A 124 7.35 36.58 -13.77
N THR A 125 7.00 36.06 -14.95
CA THR A 125 6.61 34.69 -15.33
C THR A 125 7.65 33.57 -15.09
N PHE A 126 8.87 33.87 -14.63
CA PHE A 126 9.94 32.88 -14.41
C PHE A 126 10.09 32.42 -12.95
N GLY A 127 9.76 33.24 -11.95
CA GLY A 127 9.88 32.88 -10.52
C GLY A 127 8.61 32.26 -9.90
N VAL A 128 7.50 32.26 -10.64
CA VAL A 128 6.21 31.74 -10.16
C VAL A 128 6.19 30.20 -10.15
N LYS A 129 6.82 29.55 -11.15
CA LYS A 129 6.83 28.09 -11.29
C LYS A 129 7.68 27.38 -10.23
N ASP A 130 8.81 27.98 -9.84
CA ASP A 130 9.68 27.42 -8.80
C ASP A 130 8.99 27.49 -7.42
N ASN A 131 8.36 28.63 -7.10
CA ASN A 131 7.58 28.77 -5.85
C ASN A 131 6.39 27.80 -5.78
N ASP A 132 5.66 27.60 -6.89
CA ASP A 132 4.55 26.65 -6.94
C ASP A 132 5.03 25.20 -6.73
N TRP A 133 6.21 24.86 -7.24
CA TRP A 133 6.81 23.54 -7.06
C TRP A 133 7.23 23.27 -5.60
N PHE A 134 7.92 24.21 -4.96
CA PHE A 134 8.33 24.09 -3.55
C PHE A 134 7.12 23.96 -2.63
N GLU A 135 6.06 24.73 -2.91
CA GLU A 135 4.83 24.69 -2.13
C GLU A 135 4.10 23.35 -2.28
N GLU A 136 4.03 22.82 -3.50
CA GLU A 136 3.46 21.49 -3.73
C GLU A 136 4.26 20.39 -3.02
N ARG A 137 5.61 20.47 -3.05
CA ARG A 137 6.47 19.52 -2.32
C ARG A 137 6.23 19.62 -0.81
N ARG A 138 6.06 20.82 -0.27
CA ARG A 138 5.75 21.05 1.14
C ARG A 138 4.40 20.42 1.50
N GLN A 139 3.36 20.61 0.68
CA GLN A 139 2.05 19.99 0.88
C GLN A 139 2.14 18.46 0.85
N LEU A 140 2.85 17.89 -0.12
CA LEU A 140 3.07 16.44 -0.19
C LEU A 140 3.80 15.92 1.05
N THR A 141 4.75 16.68 1.60
CA THR A 141 5.44 16.33 2.85
C THR A 141 4.49 16.33 4.06
N VAL A 142 3.58 17.30 4.14
CA VAL A 142 2.53 17.33 5.17
C VAL A 142 1.62 16.12 5.05
N HIS A 143 1.19 15.76 3.84
CA HIS A 143 0.43 14.54 3.59
C HIS A 143 1.19 13.29 4.01
N PHE A 144 2.49 13.22 3.74
CA PHE A 144 3.35 12.10 4.11
C PHE A 144 3.33 11.89 5.63
N ILE A 145 3.66 12.94 6.39
CA ILE A 145 3.70 12.91 7.85
C ILE A 145 2.32 12.58 8.42
N PHE A 146 1.26 13.19 7.89
CA PHE A 146 -0.11 12.91 8.31
C PHE A 146 -0.48 11.43 8.14
N CYS A 147 -0.11 10.82 7.01
CA CYS A 147 -0.35 9.39 6.78
C CYS A 147 0.45 8.52 7.76
N LEU A 148 1.71 8.87 8.09
CA LEU A 148 2.48 8.12 9.09
C LEU A 148 1.77 8.10 10.45
N ILE A 149 1.30 9.26 10.92
CA ILE A 149 0.52 9.35 12.16
C ILE A 149 -0.69 8.41 12.08
N LEU A 150 -1.47 8.50 11.00
CA LEU A 150 -2.68 7.68 10.83
C LEU A 150 -2.36 6.18 10.80
N ILE A 151 -1.36 5.74 10.04
CA ILE A 151 -0.96 4.33 9.94
C ILE A 151 -0.66 3.75 11.33
N ASP A 152 0.00 4.52 12.20
CA ASP A 152 0.36 4.07 13.53
C ASP A 152 -0.80 4.13 14.52
N VAL A 153 -1.46 5.28 14.65
CA VAL A 153 -2.53 5.43 15.66
C VAL A 153 -3.74 4.54 15.37
N LEU A 154 -4.08 4.30 14.09
CA LEU A 154 -5.24 3.52 13.69
C LEU A 154 -5.08 2.01 13.92
N LYS A 155 -3.87 1.52 14.24
CA LYS A 155 -3.68 0.13 14.70
C LYS A 155 -4.47 -0.15 15.98
N GLN A 156 -4.74 0.87 16.79
CA GLN A 156 -5.53 0.76 18.03
C GLN A 156 -7.04 1.01 17.84
N LEU A 157 -7.54 1.09 16.59
CA LEU A 157 -8.95 1.41 16.32
C LEU A 157 -9.95 0.40 16.92
N SER A 158 -9.53 -0.85 17.16
CA SER A 158 -10.33 -1.88 17.82
C SER A 158 -10.77 -1.48 19.24
N PHE A 159 -9.98 -0.67 19.96
CA PHE A 159 -10.30 -0.15 21.28
C PHE A 159 -11.36 0.96 21.27
N HIS A 160 -11.68 1.50 20.09
CA HIS A 160 -12.59 2.64 19.91
C HIS A 160 -13.75 2.30 18.96
N PRO A 161 -14.66 1.37 19.32
CA PRO A 161 -15.72 0.86 18.44
C PRO A 161 -16.64 1.95 17.87
N GLY A 162 -16.94 3.00 18.66
CA GLY A 162 -17.84 4.09 18.28
C GLY A 162 -17.17 5.26 17.53
N PHE A 163 -15.85 5.20 17.28
CA PHE A 163 -15.16 6.28 16.57
C PHE A 163 -15.54 6.31 15.09
N ASP A 164 -15.99 7.47 14.62
CA ASP A 164 -16.33 7.71 13.22
C ASP A 164 -15.07 7.92 12.38
N ILE A 165 -14.90 7.07 11.36
CA ILE A 165 -13.76 7.08 10.45
C ILE A 165 -14.07 7.79 9.13
N SER A 166 -15.27 8.31 8.92
CA SER A 166 -15.73 8.85 7.63
C SER A 166 -14.79 9.93 7.07
N ASN A 167 -14.30 10.83 7.93
CA ASN A 167 -13.34 11.87 7.52
C ASN A 167 -12.01 11.30 7.01
N ILE A 168 -11.57 10.15 7.54
CA ILE A 168 -10.34 9.48 7.10
C ILE A 168 -10.58 8.78 5.76
N GLU A 169 -11.72 8.10 5.63
CA GLU A 169 -12.15 7.50 4.36
C GLU A 169 -12.25 8.56 3.27
N ASP A 170 -12.94 9.67 3.51
CA ASP A 170 -13.08 10.76 2.53
C ASP A 170 -11.73 11.32 2.10
N GLN A 171 -10.81 11.51 3.04
CA GLN A 171 -9.47 11.98 2.74
C GLN A 171 -8.71 10.97 1.86
N ALA A 172 -8.71 9.68 2.19
CA ALA A 172 -8.01 8.66 1.41
C ALA A 172 -8.62 8.43 0.03
N PHE A 173 -9.95 8.28 -0.07
CA PHE A 173 -10.63 8.03 -1.34
C PHE A 173 -10.59 9.23 -2.28
N LYS A 174 -10.46 10.46 -1.76
CA LYS A 174 -10.18 11.64 -2.58
C LYS A 174 -8.85 11.52 -3.33
N TRP A 175 -7.83 10.90 -2.73
CA TRP A 175 -6.53 10.67 -3.38
C TRP A 175 -6.58 9.58 -4.45
N PHE A 176 -7.54 8.64 -4.35
CA PHE A 176 -7.71 7.60 -5.36
C PHE A 176 -8.52 8.07 -6.58
N ARG A 177 -9.36 9.10 -6.43
CA ARG A 177 -9.97 9.80 -7.57
C ARG A 177 -8.96 10.77 -8.19
N CYS A 178 -8.99 10.88 -9.52
CA CYS A 178 -8.08 11.71 -10.32
C CYS A 178 -7.77 13.05 -9.66
N ASN A 179 -6.53 13.22 -9.22
CA ASN A 179 -5.93 14.54 -9.22
C ASN A 179 -5.49 14.76 -10.67
N GLU A 180 -6.09 15.69 -11.40
CA GLU A 180 -5.73 15.99 -12.80
C GLU A 180 -4.22 16.23 -12.98
N LYS A 181 -3.55 16.69 -11.91
CA LYS A 181 -2.09 16.84 -11.79
C LYS A 181 -1.27 15.54 -11.95
N PHE A 182 -1.87 14.36 -11.73
CA PHE A 182 -1.21 13.05 -11.78
C PHE A 182 -1.07 12.51 -13.21
N ASN A 183 -1.99 12.87 -14.11
CA ASN A 183 -2.12 12.26 -15.44
C ASN A 183 -1.54 13.10 -16.58
N ASP A 184 -1.04 14.31 -16.31
CA ASP A 184 -0.35 15.10 -17.32
C ASP A 184 1.09 14.57 -17.54
N MET A 185 1.16 13.39 -18.18
CA MET A 185 2.39 12.69 -18.57
C MET A 185 3.27 13.49 -19.55
N THR A 186 2.81 14.67 -19.99
CA THR A 186 3.60 15.57 -20.84
C THR A 186 4.58 16.43 -20.05
N SER A 187 4.44 16.48 -18.73
CA SER A 187 5.29 17.32 -17.88
C SER A 187 6.28 16.49 -17.07
N THR A 188 7.56 16.77 -17.26
CA THR A 188 8.71 16.35 -16.43
C THR A 188 8.62 17.00 -15.04
N GLN A 189 7.47 16.88 -14.36
CA GLN A 189 7.26 17.54 -13.07
C GLN A 189 8.01 16.80 -11.95
N PRO A 190 8.83 17.49 -11.13
CA PRO A 190 9.70 16.83 -10.16
C PRO A 190 8.95 16.11 -9.01
N ASN A 191 7.65 16.34 -8.86
CA ASN A 191 6.83 15.78 -7.77
C ASN A 191 6.02 14.53 -8.14
N GLN A 192 6.03 14.05 -9.38
CA GLN A 192 5.17 12.93 -9.79
C GLN A 192 5.38 11.65 -8.95
N ILE A 193 6.65 11.32 -8.65
CA ILE A 193 7.01 10.17 -7.79
C ILE A 193 6.47 10.37 -6.36
N ASN A 194 6.47 11.61 -5.89
CA ASN A 194 5.97 11.96 -4.56
C ASN A 194 4.45 11.80 -4.50
N TYR A 195 3.71 12.18 -5.54
CA TYR A 195 2.27 11.90 -5.66
C TYR A 195 1.96 10.40 -5.52
N GLN A 196 2.67 9.55 -6.27
CA GLN A 196 2.50 8.11 -6.16
C GLN A 196 2.81 7.61 -4.73
N THR A 197 3.87 8.16 -4.11
CA THR A 197 4.23 7.84 -2.73
C THR A 197 3.12 8.20 -1.73
N ILE A 198 2.44 9.34 -1.92
CA ILE A 198 1.32 9.72 -1.05
C ILE A 198 0.09 8.84 -1.29
N CYS A 199 -0.23 8.50 -2.54
CA CYS A 199 -1.29 7.53 -2.85
C CYS A 199 -1.01 6.17 -2.17
N ASP A 200 0.24 5.73 -2.21
CA ASP A 200 0.70 4.50 -1.57
C ASP A 200 0.52 4.54 -0.05
N LEU A 201 0.84 5.66 0.60
CA LEU A 201 0.62 5.83 2.04
C LEU A 201 -0.87 5.85 2.40
N TYR A 202 -1.72 6.51 1.61
CA TYR A 202 -3.17 6.46 1.83
C TYR A 202 -3.75 5.07 1.59
N ALA A 203 -3.20 4.31 0.64
CA ALA A 203 -3.57 2.90 0.47
C ALA A 203 -3.21 2.08 1.73
N GLU A 204 -2.09 2.38 2.38
CA GLU A 204 -1.70 1.74 3.64
C GLU A 204 -2.63 2.14 4.79
N VAL A 205 -2.98 3.43 4.92
CA VAL A 205 -4.01 3.90 5.87
C VAL A 205 -5.31 3.12 5.71
N VAL A 206 -5.79 2.94 4.47
CA VAL A 206 -7.00 2.14 4.18
C VAL A 206 -6.80 0.67 4.54
N GLY A 207 -5.61 0.11 4.30
CA GLY A 207 -5.25 -1.24 4.71
C GLY A 207 -5.35 -1.45 6.23
N VAL A 208 -4.85 -0.49 7.03
CA VAL A 208 -4.94 -0.51 8.50
C VAL A 208 -6.39 -0.34 8.96
N LEU A 209 -7.14 0.61 8.40
CA LEU A 209 -8.57 0.81 8.71
C LEU A 209 -9.39 -0.45 8.46
N ALA A 210 -9.13 -1.13 7.34
CA ALA A 210 -9.86 -2.33 6.96
C ALA A 210 -9.69 -3.48 7.97
N GLN A 211 -8.62 -3.51 8.78
CA GLN A 211 -8.46 -4.53 9.82
C GLN A 211 -9.56 -4.47 10.89
N SER A 212 -10.03 -3.26 11.23
CA SER A 212 -11.04 -3.04 12.28
C SER A 212 -12.41 -2.63 11.72
N ARG A 213 -12.47 -2.10 10.50
CA ARG A 213 -13.67 -1.52 9.87
C ARG A 213 -13.88 -1.99 8.43
N PHE A 214 -13.59 -3.27 8.17
CA PHE A 214 -13.68 -3.87 6.83
C PHE A 214 -14.98 -3.55 6.10
N LEU A 215 -16.14 -3.71 6.74
CA LEU A 215 -17.44 -3.49 6.08
C LEU A 215 -17.65 -2.04 5.62
N SER A 216 -17.12 -1.06 6.37
CA SER A 216 -17.16 0.36 5.99
C SER A 216 -16.32 0.61 4.74
N ILE A 217 -15.06 0.16 4.77
CA ILE A 217 -14.13 0.28 3.64
C ILE A 217 -14.65 -0.47 2.41
N LYS A 218 -15.16 -1.70 2.57
CA LYS A 218 -15.81 -2.47 1.49
C LYS A 218 -16.95 -1.67 0.87
N ARG A 219 -17.85 -1.13 1.68
CA ARG A 219 -19.00 -0.36 1.21
C ARG A 219 -18.53 0.88 0.44
N ARG A 220 -17.60 1.65 1.02
CA ARG A 220 -17.04 2.84 0.37
C ARG A 220 -16.38 2.51 -0.96
N PHE A 221 -15.50 1.52 -1.00
CA PHE A 221 -14.85 1.07 -2.22
C PHE A 221 -15.86 0.65 -3.31
N MET A 222 -16.86 -0.15 -2.95
CA MET A 222 -17.86 -0.62 -3.92
C MET A 222 -18.74 0.52 -4.43
N LEU A 223 -19.07 1.51 -3.59
CA LEU A 223 -19.80 2.72 -4.01
C LEU A 223 -18.99 3.50 -5.04
N GLU A 224 -17.71 3.73 -4.77
CA GLU A 224 -16.79 4.45 -5.64
C GLU A 224 -16.58 3.72 -6.99
N LEU A 225 -16.32 2.41 -6.95
CA LEU A 225 -16.14 1.59 -8.15
C LEU A 225 -17.40 1.58 -9.01
N ASN A 226 -18.58 1.41 -8.39
CA ASN A 226 -19.84 1.40 -9.13
C ASN A 226 -20.21 2.78 -9.68
N SER A 227 -19.77 3.87 -9.04
CA SER A 227 -19.89 5.22 -9.60
C SER A 227 -19.09 5.33 -10.89
N LEU A 228 -17.81 4.96 -10.85
CA LEU A 228 -16.91 5.02 -12.02
C LEU A 228 -17.37 4.12 -13.17
N ARG A 229 -17.91 2.93 -12.86
CA ARG A 229 -18.46 2.00 -13.87
C ARG A 229 -19.66 2.53 -14.62
N LYS A 230 -20.41 3.49 -14.06
CA LYS A 230 -21.57 4.13 -14.72
C LYS A 230 -21.17 5.27 -15.65
N GLU A 231 -19.98 5.81 -15.47
CA GLU A 231 -19.44 6.88 -16.33
C GLU A 231 -19.06 6.31 -17.70
N PRO A 232 -19.14 7.11 -18.78
CA PRO A 232 -18.73 6.67 -20.10
C PRO A 232 -17.23 6.33 -20.11
N ALA A 233 -16.89 5.20 -20.74
CA ALA A 233 -15.51 4.72 -20.80
C ALA A 233 -14.60 5.80 -21.41
N SER A 234 -13.57 6.20 -20.65
CA SER A 234 -12.57 7.17 -21.06
C SER A 234 -11.23 6.85 -20.40
N PRO A 235 -10.09 7.32 -20.95
CA PRO A 235 -8.78 7.10 -20.32
C PRO A 235 -8.70 7.60 -18.87
N SER A 236 -9.38 8.73 -18.56
CA SER A 236 -9.45 9.29 -17.20
C SER A 236 -10.22 8.36 -16.24
N VAL A 237 -11.38 7.86 -16.67
CA VAL A 237 -12.17 6.89 -15.88
C VAL A 237 -11.38 5.60 -15.66
N ASN A 238 -10.69 5.11 -16.67
CA ASN A 238 -9.85 3.92 -16.55
C ASN A 238 -8.70 4.13 -15.54
N ALA A 239 -8.04 5.30 -15.58
CA ALA A 239 -7.02 5.66 -14.61
C ALA A 239 -7.58 5.73 -13.19
N ASN A 240 -8.78 6.30 -13.00
CA ASN A 240 -9.45 6.34 -11.69
C ASN A 240 -9.76 4.96 -11.14
N ILE A 241 -10.23 4.03 -11.98
CA ILE A 241 -10.49 2.65 -11.57
C ILE A 241 -9.17 1.97 -11.17
N ILE A 242 -8.10 2.18 -11.92
CA ILE A 242 -6.77 1.62 -11.61
C ILE A 242 -6.22 2.19 -10.29
N ASN A 243 -6.37 3.49 -10.05
CA ASN A 243 -5.96 4.15 -8.80
C ASN A 243 -6.79 3.66 -7.62
N LEU A 244 -8.10 3.51 -7.78
CA LEU A 244 -9.01 2.96 -6.78
C LEU A 244 -8.61 1.53 -6.40
N ASN A 245 -8.34 0.67 -7.38
CA ASN A 245 -7.85 -0.69 -7.15
C ASN A 245 -6.51 -0.67 -6.39
N THR A 246 -5.58 0.21 -6.79
CA THR A 246 -4.27 0.37 -6.12
C THR A 246 -4.44 0.83 -4.68
N GLY A 247 -5.44 1.67 -4.39
CA GLY A 247 -5.81 2.11 -3.05
C GLY A 247 -6.15 0.97 -2.07
N MET A 248 -6.52 -0.21 -2.58
CA MET A 248 -6.84 -1.38 -1.77
C MET A 248 -5.69 -2.39 -1.64
N ARG A 249 -4.49 -2.13 -2.20
CA ARG A 249 -3.40 -3.13 -2.25
C ARG A 249 -2.88 -3.59 -0.89
N PHE A 250 -3.04 -2.76 0.14
CA PHE A 250 -2.66 -3.09 1.52
C PHE A 250 -3.77 -3.74 2.33
N PHE A 251 -4.94 -3.98 1.72
CA PHE A 251 -5.96 -4.82 2.34
C PHE A 251 -5.39 -6.20 2.66
N ARG A 252 -5.63 -6.68 3.89
CA ARG A 252 -5.24 -8.02 4.33
C ARG A 252 -6.49 -8.75 4.79
N VAL A 253 -6.67 -9.96 4.26
CA VAL A 253 -7.77 -10.85 4.65
C VAL A 253 -7.60 -11.21 6.12
N LYS A 254 -8.65 -10.98 6.90
CA LYS A 254 -8.71 -11.39 8.30
C LYS A 254 -8.98 -12.89 8.34
N MET A 255 -8.03 -13.67 8.85
CA MET A 255 -8.12 -15.14 8.86
C MET A 255 -9.10 -15.70 9.92
N THR A 256 -9.38 -14.91 10.96
CA THR A 256 -10.22 -15.33 12.09
C THR A 256 -11.04 -14.16 12.64
N PRO A 257 -12.30 -14.37 13.06
CA PRO A 257 -13.05 -15.63 12.96
C PRO A 257 -13.49 -15.93 11.52
N VAL A 258 -14.14 -17.07 11.29
CA VAL A 258 -14.45 -17.57 9.94
C VAL A 258 -15.39 -16.62 9.19
N GLU A 259 -16.29 -15.94 9.90
CA GLU A 259 -17.25 -14.99 9.33
C GLU A 259 -16.55 -13.79 8.70
N ASP A 260 -15.50 -13.28 9.35
CA ASP A 260 -14.68 -12.18 8.83
C ASP A 260 -13.87 -12.65 7.61
N PHE A 261 -13.35 -13.87 7.64
CA PHE A 261 -12.66 -14.48 6.49
C PHE A 261 -13.60 -14.62 5.29
N GLU A 262 -14.79 -15.17 5.50
CA GLU A 262 -15.80 -15.31 4.45
C GLU A 262 -16.25 -13.96 3.91
N ALA A 263 -16.45 -12.96 4.76
CA ALA A 263 -16.80 -11.61 4.32
C ALA A 263 -15.69 -11.00 3.43
N CYS A 264 -14.43 -11.21 3.78
CA CYS A 264 -13.28 -10.79 2.97
C CYS A 264 -13.25 -11.51 1.61
N PHE A 265 -13.43 -12.83 1.59
CA PHE A 265 -13.46 -13.59 0.34
C PHE A 265 -14.70 -13.30 -0.51
N GLN A 266 -15.83 -12.95 0.10
CA GLN A 266 -17.02 -12.50 -0.64
C GLN A 266 -16.72 -11.21 -1.39
N PHE A 267 -16.01 -10.27 -0.77
CA PHE A 267 -15.53 -9.08 -1.48
C PHE A 267 -14.58 -9.43 -2.65
N LEU A 268 -13.66 -10.38 -2.47
CA LEU A 268 -12.80 -10.84 -3.56
C LEU A 268 -13.60 -11.51 -4.68
N LEU A 269 -14.66 -12.25 -4.35
CA LEU A 269 -15.55 -12.88 -5.32
C LEU A 269 -16.37 -11.82 -6.09
N ASP A 270 -16.85 -10.78 -5.42
CA ASP A 270 -17.51 -9.63 -6.05
C ASP A 270 -16.55 -8.97 -7.09
N LEU A 271 -15.29 -8.78 -6.71
CA LEU A 271 -14.23 -8.28 -7.62
C LEU A 271 -13.88 -9.27 -8.74
N ALA A 272 -13.93 -10.58 -8.48
CA ALA A 272 -13.63 -11.61 -9.47
C ALA A 272 -14.65 -11.60 -10.59
N ASN A 273 -15.93 -11.43 -10.27
CA ASN A 273 -16.98 -11.25 -11.26
C ASN A 273 -16.71 -10.00 -12.12
N TYR A 274 -16.37 -8.87 -11.49
CA TYR A 274 -15.99 -7.67 -12.23
C TYR A 274 -14.77 -7.89 -13.13
N PHE A 275 -13.74 -8.62 -12.67
CA PHE A 275 -12.56 -8.96 -13.47
C PHE A 275 -12.91 -9.72 -14.76
N LEU A 276 -13.92 -10.59 -14.74
CA LEU A 276 -14.38 -11.31 -15.92
C LEU A 276 -15.15 -10.40 -16.89
N GLU A 277 -15.88 -9.41 -16.38
CA GLU A 277 -16.63 -8.42 -17.18
C GLU A 277 -15.72 -7.41 -17.91
N VAL A 278 -14.62 -7.00 -17.28
CA VAL A 278 -13.72 -5.97 -17.80
C VAL A 278 -13.11 -6.38 -19.14
N ARG A 279 -13.13 -5.45 -20.12
CA ARG A 279 -12.51 -5.65 -21.44
C ARG A 279 -11.20 -4.88 -21.57
N GLU A 280 -11.09 -3.78 -20.83
CA GLU A 280 -9.96 -2.87 -20.80
C GLU A 280 -8.75 -3.56 -20.17
N ARG A 281 -7.68 -3.67 -20.96
CA ARG A 281 -6.46 -4.39 -20.56
C ARG A 281 -5.89 -3.88 -19.23
N ASP A 282 -5.80 -2.57 -19.06
CA ASP A 282 -5.09 -1.98 -17.93
C ASP A 282 -5.88 -2.11 -16.63
N ILE A 283 -7.21 -1.97 -16.68
CA ILE A 283 -8.09 -2.28 -15.54
C ILE A 283 -7.98 -3.78 -15.19
N LYS A 284 -8.02 -4.67 -16.19
CA LYS A 284 -7.89 -6.11 -15.95
C LYS A 284 -6.55 -6.46 -15.28
N ASN A 285 -5.45 -5.87 -15.76
CA ASN A 285 -4.13 -6.06 -15.16
C ASN A 285 -4.06 -5.47 -13.74
N SER A 286 -4.67 -4.31 -13.50
CA SER A 286 -4.74 -3.70 -12.17
C SER A 286 -5.49 -4.58 -11.16
N LEU A 287 -6.63 -5.15 -11.54
CA LEU A 287 -7.37 -6.11 -10.70
C LEU A 287 -6.56 -7.38 -10.42
N ALA A 288 -5.87 -7.92 -11.43
CA ALA A 288 -5.02 -9.09 -11.24
C ALA A 288 -3.86 -8.82 -10.27
N ASN A 289 -3.22 -7.65 -10.35
CA ASN A 289 -2.22 -7.23 -9.37
C ASN A 289 -2.83 -7.09 -7.96
N LEU A 290 -4.01 -6.49 -7.84
CA LEU A 290 -4.72 -6.36 -6.56
C LEU A 290 -4.98 -7.73 -5.93
N PHE A 291 -5.45 -8.71 -6.71
CA PHE A 291 -5.61 -10.07 -6.21
C PHE A 291 -4.29 -10.68 -5.74
N VAL A 292 -3.19 -10.47 -6.46
CA VAL A 292 -1.88 -11.00 -6.06
C VAL A 292 -1.42 -10.39 -4.74
N GLU A 293 -1.53 -9.08 -4.57
CA GLU A 293 -1.14 -8.37 -3.33
C GLU A 293 -1.93 -8.87 -2.10
N ILE A 294 -3.23 -9.15 -2.29
CA ILE A 294 -4.12 -9.62 -1.22
C ILE A 294 -3.91 -11.12 -0.94
N LEU A 295 -3.80 -11.94 -2.00
CA LEU A 295 -3.77 -13.40 -1.88
C LEU A 295 -2.39 -13.95 -1.53
N LEU A 296 -1.30 -13.23 -1.81
CA LEU A 296 0.03 -13.73 -1.52
C LEU A 296 0.28 -13.94 0.00
N PRO A 297 -0.08 -13.00 0.89
CA PRO A 297 -0.05 -13.24 2.34
C PRO A 297 -0.96 -14.39 2.78
N VAL A 298 -2.16 -14.52 2.19
CA VAL A 298 -3.10 -15.62 2.50
C VAL A 298 -2.47 -16.96 2.12
N ALA A 299 -1.93 -17.06 0.90
CA ALA A 299 -1.27 -18.25 0.39
C ALA A 299 -0.10 -18.72 1.25
N ALA A 300 0.55 -17.84 2.02
CA ALA A 300 1.63 -18.21 2.93
C ALA A 300 1.13 -18.92 4.20
N VAL A 301 -0.05 -18.57 4.71
CA VAL A 301 -0.55 -19.04 6.01
C VAL A 301 -1.74 -19.99 5.93
N VAL A 302 -2.43 -20.03 4.79
CA VAL A 302 -3.65 -20.83 4.60
C VAL A 302 -3.40 -22.32 4.81
N LYS A 303 -4.33 -22.97 5.51
CA LYS A 303 -4.33 -24.41 5.83
C LYS A 303 -5.68 -25.02 5.51
N LEU A 304 -6.61 -25.02 6.46
CA LEU A 304 -7.92 -25.67 6.33
C LEU A 304 -8.94 -24.77 5.62
N GLU A 305 -8.68 -23.47 5.58
CA GLU A 305 -9.54 -22.45 4.99
C GLU A 305 -9.72 -22.65 3.47
N VAL A 306 -8.79 -23.32 2.79
CA VAL A 306 -8.95 -23.72 1.37
C VAL A 306 -10.16 -24.62 1.14
N ASN A 307 -10.68 -25.26 2.19
CA ASN A 307 -11.86 -26.12 2.14
C ASN A 307 -13.16 -25.34 2.31
N ILE A 308 -13.10 -24.05 2.66
CA ILE A 308 -14.30 -23.21 2.79
C ILE A 308 -14.90 -22.98 1.38
N PRO A 309 -16.23 -23.17 1.19
CA PRO A 309 -16.86 -23.12 -0.12
C PRO A 309 -16.57 -21.84 -0.91
N ILE A 310 -16.49 -20.68 -0.25
CA ILE A 310 -16.26 -19.41 -0.92
C ILE A 310 -14.87 -19.31 -1.58
N VAL A 311 -13.85 -19.92 -0.96
CA VAL A 311 -12.49 -19.97 -1.52
C VAL A 311 -12.47 -20.88 -2.75
N ARG A 312 -13.12 -22.04 -2.65
CA ARG A 312 -13.28 -22.96 -3.79
C ARG A 312 -13.99 -22.27 -4.95
N ASN A 313 -15.12 -21.63 -4.69
CA ASN A 313 -15.88 -20.92 -5.71
C ASN A 313 -15.05 -19.81 -6.37
N PHE A 314 -14.27 -19.06 -5.59
CA PHE A 314 -13.36 -18.04 -6.12
C PHE A 314 -12.29 -18.63 -7.04
N VAL A 315 -11.65 -19.74 -6.64
CA VAL A 315 -10.63 -20.43 -7.45
C VAL A 315 -11.26 -20.99 -8.74
N ASP A 316 -12.37 -21.72 -8.62
CA ASP A 316 -13.04 -22.35 -9.76
C ASP A 316 -13.53 -21.32 -10.78
N LEU A 317 -14.06 -20.18 -10.30
CA LEU A 317 -14.52 -19.07 -11.15
C LEU A 317 -13.38 -18.48 -12.00
N LEU A 318 -12.19 -18.32 -11.43
CA LEU A 318 -11.09 -17.61 -12.08
C LEU A 318 -10.11 -18.52 -12.82
N TYR A 319 -9.92 -19.76 -12.38
CA TYR A 319 -8.82 -20.62 -12.83
C TYR A 319 -8.74 -20.73 -14.35
N SER A 320 -9.82 -21.17 -15.01
CA SER A 320 -9.80 -21.41 -16.46
C SER A 320 -9.48 -20.12 -17.23
N HIS A 321 -10.14 -19.01 -16.85
CA HIS A 321 -9.96 -17.73 -17.53
C HIS A 321 -8.53 -17.20 -17.36
N VAL A 322 -7.98 -17.23 -16.14
CA VAL A 322 -6.61 -16.76 -15.87
C VAL A 322 -5.58 -17.66 -16.57
N PHE A 323 -5.83 -18.97 -16.66
CA PHE A 323 -4.94 -19.89 -17.37
C PHE A 323 -4.85 -19.56 -18.87
N ASP A 324 -5.99 -19.30 -19.51
CA ASP A 324 -6.02 -18.89 -20.91
C ASP A 324 -5.28 -17.56 -21.14
N LEU A 325 -5.37 -16.62 -20.19
CA LEU A 325 -4.64 -15.36 -20.26
C LEU A 325 -3.13 -15.50 -20.02
N CYS A 326 -2.67 -16.56 -19.34
CA CYS A 326 -1.24 -16.86 -19.20
C CYS A 326 -0.56 -17.16 -20.55
N SER A 327 -1.33 -17.62 -21.54
CA SER A 327 -0.82 -17.85 -22.90
C SER A 327 -0.80 -16.58 -23.77
N LYS A 328 -1.41 -15.47 -23.30
CA LYS A 328 -1.48 -14.21 -24.05
C LYS A 328 -0.36 -13.24 -23.63
N ASN A 329 0.53 -12.91 -24.56
CA ASN A 329 1.69 -12.03 -24.32
C ASN A 329 1.35 -10.71 -23.59
N LYS A 330 0.21 -10.09 -23.90
CA LYS A 330 -0.19 -8.78 -23.31
C LYS A 330 -0.50 -8.80 -21.81
N HIS A 331 -0.84 -9.97 -21.26
CA HIS A 331 -1.24 -10.14 -19.84
C HIS A 331 -0.27 -11.02 -19.05
N ARG A 332 0.60 -11.74 -19.76
CA ARG A 332 1.42 -12.82 -19.22
C ARG A 332 2.16 -12.49 -17.92
N LEU A 333 2.80 -11.32 -17.86
CA LEU A 333 3.59 -10.89 -16.71
C LEU A 333 2.76 -10.77 -15.41
N VAL A 334 1.48 -10.40 -15.53
CA VAL A 334 0.59 -10.18 -14.39
C VAL A 334 -0.22 -11.44 -14.06
N MET A 335 -0.56 -12.24 -15.07
CA MET A 335 -1.38 -13.43 -14.88
C MET A 335 -0.61 -14.60 -14.26
N PHE A 336 0.71 -14.69 -14.46
CA PHE A 336 1.52 -15.74 -13.85
C PHE A 336 1.49 -15.69 -12.32
N PRO A 337 1.75 -14.54 -11.66
CA PRO A 337 1.59 -14.40 -10.22
C PRO A 337 0.16 -14.69 -9.75
N LEU A 338 -0.86 -14.25 -10.48
CA LEU A 338 -2.26 -14.53 -10.11
C LEU A 338 -2.58 -16.03 -10.18
N MET A 339 -2.21 -16.70 -11.27
CA MET A 339 -2.36 -18.15 -11.42
C MET A 339 -1.63 -18.90 -10.30
N THR A 340 -0.43 -18.44 -9.93
CA THR A 340 0.33 -18.98 -8.79
C THR A 340 -0.47 -18.86 -7.51
N CYS A 341 -1.04 -17.68 -7.21
CA CYS A 341 -1.83 -17.46 -6.01
C CYS A 341 -3.08 -18.35 -6.00
N LEU A 342 -3.81 -18.46 -7.12
CA LEU A 342 -4.98 -19.33 -7.25
C LEU A 342 -4.65 -20.79 -6.95
N LEU A 343 -3.55 -21.31 -7.51
CA LEU A 343 -3.09 -22.67 -7.20
C LEU A 343 -2.68 -22.80 -5.73
N CYS A 344 -1.93 -21.84 -5.18
CA CYS A 344 -1.48 -21.90 -3.79
C CYS A 344 -2.61 -21.86 -2.76
N ILE A 345 -3.76 -21.25 -3.07
CA ILE A 345 -4.94 -21.24 -2.19
C ILE A 345 -5.98 -22.31 -2.57
N SER A 346 -5.71 -23.13 -3.58
CA SER A 346 -6.63 -24.17 -4.04
C SER A 346 -6.61 -25.41 -3.13
N GLN A 347 -7.68 -26.20 -3.20
CA GLN A 347 -7.74 -27.50 -2.55
C GLN A 347 -6.73 -28.46 -3.17
N ARG A 348 -6.26 -29.42 -2.36
CA ARG A 348 -5.27 -30.45 -2.75
C ARG A 348 -5.58 -31.09 -4.11
N GLN A 349 -6.83 -31.49 -4.33
CA GLN A 349 -7.24 -32.16 -5.57
C GLN A 349 -7.13 -31.23 -6.79
N VAL A 350 -7.61 -29.99 -6.65
CA VAL A 350 -7.56 -28.97 -7.70
C VAL A 350 -6.10 -28.64 -8.03
N PHE A 351 -5.25 -28.50 -7.01
CA PHE A 351 -3.82 -28.28 -7.19
C PHE A 351 -3.18 -29.40 -8.03
N PHE A 352 -3.31 -30.67 -7.61
CA PHE A 352 -2.68 -31.78 -8.35
C PHE A 352 -3.17 -31.94 -9.79
N THR A 353 -4.43 -31.57 -10.05
CA THR A 353 -5.01 -31.62 -11.40
C THR A 353 -4.36 -30.62 -12.35
N HIS A 354 -3.93 -29.47 -11.83
CA HIS A 354 -3.62 -28.29 -12.64
C HIS A 354 -2.17 -27.84 -12.57
N TRP A 355 -1.50 -28.05 -11.43
CA TRP A 355 -0.19 -27.47 -11.17
C TRP A 355 0.87 -27.92 -12.18
N ASN A 356 0.85 -29.18 -12.63
CA ASN A 356 1.83 -29.68 -13.60
C ASN A 356 1.74 -28.93 -14.94
N LYS A 357 0.52 -28.65 -15.42
CA LYS A 357 0.32 -27.86 -16.66
C LYS A 357 0.94 -26.47 -16.54
N PHE A 358 0.72 -25.80 -15.40
CA PHE A 358 1.27 -24.48 -15.16
C PHE A 358 2.78 -24.50 -14.86
N MET A 359 3.28 -25.53 -14.19
CA MET A 359 4.70 -25.77 -13.94
C MET A 359 5.46 -25.90 -15.25
N LEU A 360 4.99 -26.74 -16.18
CA LEU A 360 5.57 -26.86 -17.52
C LEU A 360 5.56 -25.54 -18.28
N LEU A 361 4.47 -24.76 -18.17
CA LEU A 361 4.40 -23.42 -18.76
C LEU A 361 5.47 -22.48 -18.18
N CYS A 362 5.72 -22.51 -16.87
CA CYS A 362 6.77 -21.73 -16.23
C CYS A 362 8.16 -22.16 -16.71
N LEU A 363 8.44 -23.47 -16.73
CA LEU A 363 9.71 -24.02 -17.21
C LEU A 363 10.00 -23.62 -18.66
N GLY A 364 8.98 -23.60 -19.51
CA GLY A 364 9.10 -23.16 -20.91
C GLY A 364 9.55 -21.71 -21.10
N ASN A 365 9.36 -20.84 -20.10
CA ASN A 365 9.74 -19.42 -20.21
C ASN A 365 11.06 -19.07 -19.53
N LEU A 366 11.73 -20.02 -18.89
CA LEU A 366 13.01 -19.76 -18.21
C LEU A 366 14.13 -19.32 -19.17
N ARG A 367 14.01 -19.66 -20.45
CA ARG A 367 14.95 -19.23 -21.50
C ARG A 367 14.47 -18.01 -22.30
N GLY A 368 13.31 -17.45 -21.92
CA GLY A 368 12.71 -16.30 -22.59
C GLY A 368 13.24 -14.96 -22.06
N GLU A 369 12.42 -13.92 -22.21
CA GLU A 369 12.69 -12.58 -21.69
C GLU A 369 12.97 -12.60 -20.17
N ALA A 370 14.02 -11.89 -19.73
CA ALA A 370 14.51 -11.91 -18.35
C ALA A 370 13.41 -11.62 -17.31
N LYS A 371 12.50 -10.67 -17.58
CA LYS A 371 11.40 -10.33 -16.68
C LYS A 371 10.42 -11.48 -16.52
N LEU A 372 10.00 -12.11 -17.62
CA LEU A 372 9.10 -13.25 -17.60
C LEU A 372 9.76 -14.50 -17.00
N ALA A 373 11.05 -14.71 -17.28
CA ALA A 373 11.82 -15.80 -16.71
C ALA A 373 11.91 -15.68 -15.18
N ARG A 374 12.14 -14.46 -14.66
CA ARG A 374 12.11 -14.17 -13.22
C ARG A 374 10.75 -14.44 -12.61
N ILE A 375 9.68 -13.93 -13.21
CA ILE A 375 8.31 -14.17 -12.73
C ILE A 375 7.97 -15.67 -12.75
N SER A 376 8.38 -16.40 -13.79
CA SER A 376 8.15 -17.84 -13.90
C SER A 376 8.92 -18.62 -12.84
N LEU A 377 10.15 -18.24 -12.53
CA LEU A 377 10.94 -18.86 -11.45
C LEU A 377 10.33 -18.54 -10.07
N GLU A 378 9.88 -17.31 -9.90
CA GLU A 378 9.15 -16.85 -8.71
C GLU A 378 7.83 -17.61 -8.51
N SER A 379 7.13 -17.96 -9.59
CA SER A 379 5.97 -18.85 -9.55
C SER A 379 6.36 -20.27 -9.16
N LEU A 380 7.41 -20.81 -9.79
CA LEU A 380 7.88 -22.18 -9.55
C LEU A 380 8.24 -22.44 -8.09
N TYR A 381 9.05 -21.59 -7.44
CA TYR A 381 9.45 -21.87 -6.05
C TYR A 381 8.25 -21.91 -5.09
N ARG A 382 7.23 -21.06 -5.33
CA ARG A 382 6.00 -21.04 -4.51
C ARG A 382 5.19 -22.32 -4.71
N LEU A 383 5.03 -22.76 -5.97
CA LEU A 383 4.33 -24.00 -6.29
C LEU A 383 5.06 -25.23 -5.72
N ILE A 384 6.39 -25.26 -5.78
CA ILE A 384 7.21 -26.34 -5.21
C ILE A 384 7.03 -26.39 -3.70
N TRP A 385 7.04 -25.25 -3.02
CA TRP A 385 6.77 -25.20 -1.58
C TRP A 385 5.38 -25.76 -1.24
N VAL A 386 4.33 -25.39 -2.00
CA VAL A 386 2.99 -25.97 -1.80
C VAL A 386 2.98 -27.48 -2.06
N TYR A 387 3.61 -27.93 -3.14
CA TYR A 387 3.68 -29.34 -3.51
C TYR A 387 4.42 -30.20 -2.47
N MET A 388 5.65 -29.81 -2.12
CA MET A 388 6.54 -30.58 -1.26
C MET A 388 6.29 -30.36 0.23
N VAL A 389 6.10 -29.11 0.67
CA VAL A 389 6.00 -28.79 2.10
C VAL A 389 4.56 -28.90 2.58
N ARG A 390 3.61 -28.23 1.91
CA ARG A 390 2.20 -28.22 2.35
C ARG A 390 1.52 -29.55 2.04
N PHE A 391 1.65 -30.05 0.81
CA PHE A 391 0.96 -31.26 0.37
C PHE A 391 1.81 -32.54 0.46
N LYS A 392 3.09 -32.47 0.76
CA LYS A 392 3.96 -33.66 0.93
C LYS A 392 3.99 -34.58 -0.30
N GLY A 393 3.92 -33.98 -1.48
CA GLY A 393 3.96 -34.70 -2.76
C GLY A 393 2.74 -35.58 -3.03
N GLU A 394 2.86 -36.35 -4.11
CA GLU A 394 1.89 -37.37 -4.52
C GLU A 394 2.44 -38.76 -4.13
N ASN A 395 2.53 -39.68 -5.08
CA ASN A 395 3.32 -40.89 -4.94
C ASN A 395 4.80 -40.62 -5.27
N VAL A 396 5.70 -41.45 -4.76
CA VAL A 396 7.17 -41.29 -4.90
C VAL A 396 7.61 -41.21 -6.37
N LYS A 397 7.02 -42.03 -7.25
CA LYS A 397 7.40 -42.09 -8.67
C LYS A 397 7.05 -40.78 -9.39
N THR A 398 5.81 -40.32 -9.27
CA THR A 398 5.33 -39.07 -9.89
C THR A 398 6.07 -37.87 -9.31
N THR A 399 6.28 -37.85 -7.99
CA THR A 399 7.04 -36.81 -7.30
C THR A 399 8.46 -36.71 -7.87
N ASN A 400 9.18 -37.84 -7.97
CA ASN A 400 10.52 -37.87 -8.55
C ASN A 400 10.54 -37.42 -10.01
N GLN A 401 9.52 -37.77 -10.81
CA GLN A 401 9.43 -37.33 -12.20
C GLN A 401 9.30 -35.81 -12.33
N HIS A 402 8.40 -35.19 -11.56
CA HIS A 402 8.22 -33.75 -11.59
C HIS A 402 9.47 -33.00 -11.08
N LEU A 403 10.05 -33.44 -9.96
CA LEU A 403 11.27 -32.83 -9.43
C LEU A 403 12.45 -32.98 -10.39
N THR A 404 12.62 -34.15 -11.01
CA THR A 404 13.65 -34.36 -12.03
C THR A 404 13.46 -33.44 -13.23
N CYS A 405 12.21 -33.21 -13.66
CA CYS A 405 11.90 -32.28 -14.73
C CYS A 405 12.35 -30.85 -14.37
N ILE A 406 11.98 -30.37 -13.17
CA ILE A 406 12.36 -29.04 -12.67
C ILE A 406 13.89 -28.91 -12.57
N VAL A 407 14.56 -29.90 -11.95
CA VAL A 407 16.02 -29.89 -11.78
C VAL A 407 16.72 -29.87 -13.14
N ASN A 408 16.30 -30.69 -14.10
CA ASN A 408 16.93 -30.71 -15.43
C ASN A 408 16.74 -29.38 -16.20
N SER A 409 15.63 -28.69 -15.97
CA SER A 409 15.38 -27.37 -16.57
C SER A 409 16.22 -26.25 -15.94
N LEU A 410 16.41 -26.27 -14.62
CA LEU A 410 17.17 -25.25 -13.89
C LEU A 410 18.68 -25.48 -13.90
N PHE A 411 19.09 -26.76 -13.86
CA PHE A 411 20.47 -27.24 -13.77
C PHE A 411 20.78 -28.21 -14.92
N PRO A 412 20.80 -27.73 -16.18
CA PRO A 412 21.03 -28.58 -17.35
C PRO A 412 22.41 -29.26 -17.31
N LYS A 413 22.45 -30.59 -17.41
CA LYS A 413 23.71 -31.38 -17.34
C LYS A 413 24.75 -31.00 -18.39
N SER A 414 24.31 -30.50 -19.55
CA SER A 414 25.19 -30.09 -20.65
C SER A 414 25.81 -28.70 -20.46
N PHE A 415 25.37 -27.93 -19.45
CA PHE A 415 25.77 -26.54 -19.30
C PHE A 415 26.03 -26.17 -17.84
N LYS A 416 27.24 -25.69 -17.52
CA LYS A 416 27.68 -25.42 -16.14
C LYS A 416 27.06 -24.15 -15.50
N ALA A 417 26.03 -23.55 -16.09
CA ALA A 417 25.40 -22.35 -15.54
C ALA A 417 23.90 -22.54 -15.28
N LEU A 418 23.40 -21.81 -14.28
CA LEU A 418 22.00 -21.76 -13.92
C LEU A 418 21.15 -21.20 -15.07
N THR A 419 19.94 -21.73 -15.21
CA THR A 419 18.93 -21.17 -16.09
C THR A 419 17.76 -20.68 -15.25
N PRO A 420 17.46 -19.37 -15.21
CA PRO A 420 18.09 -18.24 -15.92
C PRO A 420 19.36 -17.70 -15.21
N LYS A 421 20.29 -17.06 -15.95
CA LYS A 421 21.61 -16.62 -15.43
C LYS A 421 21.53 -15.39 -14.52
N ASP A 422 20.70 -14.41 -14.87
CA ASP A 422 20.70 -13.07 -14.25
C ASP A 422 19.60 -12.93 -13.18
N ILE A 423 19.45 -13.97 -12.34
CA ILE A 423 18.45 -14.02 -11.28
C ILE A 423 19.12 -14.20 -9.92
N PRO A 424 18.62 -13.53 -8.86
CA PRO A 424 19.08 -13.72 -7.49
C PRO A 424 19.17 -15.21 -7.07
N LEU A 425 20.34 -15.62 -6.57
CA LEU A 425 20.63 -17.00 -6.17
C LEU A 425 19.71 -17.51 -5.05
N ASN A 426 19.16 -16.61 -4.24
CA ASN A 426 18.25 -16.96 -3.14
C ASN A 426 17.01 -17.75 -3.61
N ILE A 427 16.53 -17.53 -4.85
CA ILE A 427 15.39 -18.28 -5.37
C ILE A 427 15.78 -19.74 -5.65
N PHE A 428 16.96 -19.98 -6.23
CA PHE A 428 17.47 -21.33 -6.48
C PHE A 428 17.75 -22.09 -5.18
N VAL A 429 18.34 -21.41 -4.19
CA VAL A 429 18.59 -21.99 -2.86
C VAL A 429 17.28 -22.45 -2.22
N LYS A 430 16.22 -21.64 -2.30
CA LYS A 430 14.88 -22.03 -1.80
C LYS A 430 14.33 -23.24 -2.54
N ILE A 431 14.46 -23.30 -3.86
CA ILE A 431 13.99 -24.45 -4.65
C ILE A 431 14.71 -25.75 -4.27
N ILE A 432 16.01 -25.70 -3.99
CA ILE A 432 16.79 -26.88 -3.55
C ILE A 432 16.46 -27.27 -2.10
N HIS A 433 16.18 -26.28 -1.25
CA HIS A 433 15.87 -26.51 0.17
C HIS A 433 14.52 -27.22 0.37
N PHE A 434 13.52 -26.91 -0.45
CA PHE A 434 12.21 -27.55 -0.44
C PHE A 434 12.25 -28.93 -1.09
#